data_AF-A0A830AWD7-F1
#
_entry.id   AF-A0A830AWD7-F1
#
_cell.length_a   1.000
_cell.length_b   1.000
_cell.length_c   1.000
_cell.angle_alpha   90.00
_cell.angle_beta   90.00
_cell.angle_gamma   90.00
#
_symmetry.space_group_name_H-M   'P 1'
#
loop_
_entity.id
_entity.type
_entity.pdbx_description
1 polymer ?
#
loop_
_entity_poly.entity_id
_entity_poly.type
_entity_poly.pdbx_seq_one_letter_code
_entity_poly.pdbx_strand_id
1 'polypeptide(L)'
;MEYPHPQVGHIRNRSYAEAVKSYLGEKSMWVAEIFVQESYFGYGIAYTITSAIKNGEIRGNFGGVSTSTVAQKVWLSSQAIGDIAFAFTYNIILLDIQDTLKAPPPENKTMKKASTISILITSFFFLLCGSFGYAAFGNQAPGNLLTGFGFYEPYWLVDFANACIVLHLVGGYQIYCQPLFAVAERHIRKKHPNSGFVNNEYVIKLPLLPRLKVNVFRLCFRTAYVACTTGLAILFPYFNQVLGVLGALNFWPLAIYFPVQMYLAQNKLLSGRCKDL
;
A
#
# COMPACT_ATOMS: atom_id res chain seq x y z
N MET A 1 13.33 19.56 -17.23
CA MET A 1 11.90 19.44 -17.56
C MET A 1 11.16 19.77 -16.30
N GLU A 2 10.69 21.02 -16.18
CA GLU A 2 9.74 21.39 -15.13
C GLU A 2 8.45 20.61 -15.37
N TYR A 3 7.93 19.99 -14.31
CA TYR A 3 6.60 19.40 -14.35
C TYR A 3 5.61 20.52 -14.70
N PRO A 4 4.68 20.31 -15.64
CA PRO A 4 3.71 21.33 -15.99
C PRO A 4 2.94 21.76 -14.75
N HIS A 5 2.84 23.08 -14.56
CA HIS A 5 2.22 23.72 -13.40
C HIS A 5 0.83 23.13 -13.12
N PRO A 6 0.53 22.64 -11.90
CA PRO A 6 -0.70 21.90 -11.60
C PRO A 6 -1.99 22.69 -11.94
N GLN A 7 -1.92 24.02 -11.89
CA GLN A 7 -3.05 24.89 -12.20
C GLN A 7 -3.14 25.34 -13.68
N VAL A 8 -2.05 25.29 -14.46
CA VAL A 8 -1.98 25.94 -15.80
C VAL A 8 -1.61 24.98 -16.94
N GLY A 9 -1.24 23.72 -16.65
CA GLY A 9 -0.96 22.73 -17.69
C GLY A 9 -2.19 22.43 -18.57
N HIS A 10 -2.03 22.60 -19.89
CA HIS A 10 -3.08 22.45 -20.92
C HIS A 10 -3.60 21.01 -21.13
N ILE A 11 -3.03 20.01 -20.45
CA ILE A 11 -3.32 18.60 -20.71
C ILE A 11 -4.15 18.02 -19.57
N ARG A 12 -5.40 17.66 -19.87
CA ARG A 12 -6.31 16.96 -18.96
C ARG A 12 -6.33 15.48 -19.33
N ASN A 13 -5.50 14.69 -18.67
CA ASN A 13 -5.52 13.23 -18.79
C ASN A 13 -6.61 12.66 -17.88
N ARG A 14 -7.61 12.00 -18.45
CA ARG A 14 -8.75 11.41 -17.71
C ARG A 14 -8.43 10.04 -17.13
N SER A 15 -7.42 9.36 -17.66
CA SER A 15 -6.95 8.08 -17.16
C SER A 15 -5.44 8.07 -16.97
N TYR A 16 -4.97 7.16 -16.11
CA TYR A 16 -3.54 6.90 -15.96
C TYR A 16 -2.90 6.51 -17.30
N ALA A 17 -3.60 5.72 -18.12
CA ALA A 17 -3.18 5.37 -19.47
C ALA A 17 -3.00 6.62 -20.37
N GLU A 18 -3.94 7.57 -20.37
CA GLU A 18 -3.80 8.83 -21.12
C GLU A 18 -2.62 9.67 -20.59
N ALA A 19 -2.38 9.67 -19.28
CA ALA A 19 -1.23 10.34 -18.70
C ALA A 19 0.08 9.69 -19.16
N VAL A 20 0.17 8.36 -19.12
CA VAL A 20 1.35 7.65 -19.61
C VAL A 20 1.53 7.87 -21.11
N LYS A 21 0.45 7.86 -21.90
CA LYS A 21 0.50 8.14 -23.34
C LYS A 21 1.01 9.55 -23.64
N SER A 22 0.51 10.55 -22.92
CA SER A 22 0.88 11.96 -23.14
C SER A 22 2.31 12.28 -22.72
N TYR A 23 2.83 11.65 -21.66
CA TYR A 23 4.18 11.92 -21.15
C TYR A 23 5.26 10.97 -21.68
N LEU A 24 4.92 9.70 -21.92
CA LEU A 24 5.87 8.62 -22.18
C LEU A 24 5.59 7.85 -23.49
N GLY A 25 4.52 8.21 -24.22
CA GLY A 25 4.15 7.62 -25.51
C GLY A 25 3.32 6.34 -25.41
N GLU A 26 2.84 5.89 -26.56
CA GLU A 26 1.85 4.80 -26.69
C GLU A 26 2.39 3.42 -26.26
N LYS A 27 3.67 3.14 -26.50
CA LYS A 27 4.30 1.89 -26.04
C LYS A 27 4.31 1.80 -24.52
N SER A 28 4.63 2.90 -23.84
CA SER A 28 4.64 2.98 -22.37
C SER A 28 3.23 2.86 -21.80
N MET A 29 2.22 3.39 -22.49
CA MET A 29 0.81 3.26 -22.11
C MET A 29 0.38 1.80 -22.08
N TRP A 30 0.67 1.04 -23.15
CA TRP A 30 0.33 -0.39 -23.20
C TRP A 30 1.02 -1.19 -22.11
N VAL A 31 2.30 -0.90 -21.85
CA VAL A 31 3.04 -1.53 -20.74
C VAL A 31 2.39 -1.19 -19.39
N ALA A 32 2.05 0.08 -19.16
CA ALA A 32 1.39 0.53 -17.94
C ALA A 32 0.00 -0.10 -17.77
N GLU A 33 -0.78 -0.22 -18.84
CA GLU A 33 -2.10 -0.86 -18.80
C GLU A 33 -2.01 -2.36 -18.51
N ILE A 34 -1.00 -3.06 -19.04
CA ILE A 34 -0.75 -4.47 -18.69
C ILE A 34 -0.50 -4.59 -17.19
N PHE A 35 0.35 -3.75 -16.61
CA PHE A 35 0.63 -3.78 -15.17
C PHE A 35 -0.56 -3.38 -14.30
N VAL A 36 -1.37 -2.43 -14.77
CA VAL A 36 -2.62 -2.05 -14.11
C VAL A 36 -3.61 -3.22 -14.15
N GLN A 37 -3.74 -3.92 -15.27
CA GLN A 37 -4.59 -5.12 -15.41
C GLN A 37 -4.12 -6.27 -14.52
N GLU A 38 -2.81 -6.56 -14.45
CA GLU A 38 -2.25 -7.55 -13.52
C GLU A 38 -2.62 -7.26 -12.06
N SER A 39 -2.65 -5.98 -11.68
CA SER A 39 -3.08 -5.56 -10.33
C SER A 39 -4.58 -5.79 -10.07
N TYR A 40 -5.39 -5.96 -11.12
CA TYR A 40 -6.82 -6.26 -11.02
C TYR A 40 -7.16 -7.74 -11.16
N PHE A 41 -6.24 -8.59 -11.61
CA PHE A 41 -6.56 -10.00 -11.78
C PHE A 41 -6.61 -10.71 -10.42
N GLY A 42 -7.82 -11.14 -10.07
CA GLY A 42 -8.13 -11.97 -8.91
C GLY A 42 -7.60 -13.39 -9.04
N TYR A 43 -6.31 -13.58 -9.34
CA TYR A 43 -5.69 -14.92 -9.43
C TYR A 43 -5.83 -15.68 -8.11
N GLY A 44 -5.69 -15.00 -6.96
CA GLY A 44 -6.00 -15.60 -5.65
C GLY A 44 -7.46 -16.03 -5.52
N ILE A 45 -8.39 -15.32 -6.15
CA ILE A 45 -9.83 -15.62 -6.12
C ILE A 45 -10.17 -16.75 -7.09
N ALA A 46 -9.70 -16.69 -8.33
CA ALA A 46 -9.82 -17.78 -9.29
C ALA A 46 -9.24 -19.08 -8.71
N TYR A 47 -8.07 -19.00 -8.08
CA TYR A 47 -7.43 -20.16 -7.48
C TYR A 47 -8.16 -20.68 -6.23
N THR A 48 -8.62 -19.81 -5.32
CA THR A 48 -9.40 -20.25 -4.15
C THR A 48 -10.75 -20.83 -4.55
N ILE A 49 -11.41 -20.28 -5.57
CA ILE A 49 -12.62 -20.84 -6.16
C ILE A 49 -12.34 -22.22 -6.78
N THR A 50 -11.31 -22.33 -7.62
CA THR A 50 -10.93 -23.62 -8.22
C THR A 50 -10.55 -24.65 -7.17
N SER A 51 -9.86 -24.25 -6.11
CA SER A 51 -9.48 -25.13 -5.01
C SER A 51 -10.69 -25.58 -4.19
N ALA A 52 -11.62 -24.67 -3.89
CA ALA A 52 -12.88 -25.00 -3.21
C ALA A 52 -13.72 -25.97 -4.05
N ILE A 53 -13.79 -25.77 -5.37
CA ILE A 53 -14.51 -26.66 -6.30
C ILE A 53 -13.81 -28.02 -6.44
N LYS A 54 -12.47 -28.05 -6.57
CA LYS A 54 -11.68 -29.28 -6.72
C LYS A 54 -11.75 -30.18 -5.48
N ASN A 55 -11.77 -29.58 -4.29
CA ASN A 55 -11.83 -30.34 -3.04
C ASN A 55 -13.20 -30.99 -2.82
N GLY A 56 -14.27 -30.52 -3.49
CA GLY A 56 -15.61 -31.10 -3.40
C GLY A 56 -16.30 -30.99 -2.03
N GLU A 57 -15.63 -30.41 -1.04
CA GLU A 57 -16.07 -30.31 0.35
C GLU A 57 -15.72 -28.94 0.96
N ILE A 58 -16.61 -28.41 1.79
CA ILE A 58 -16.38 -27.19 2.57
C ILE A 58 -15.70 -27.58 3.88
N ARG A 59 -14.41 -27.24 4.02
CA ARG A 59 -13.60 -27.53 5.21
C ARG A 59 -13.76 -26.49 6.33
N GLY A 60 -14.26 -25.30 6.00
CA GLY A 60 -14.56 -24.25 6.97
C GLY A 60 -15.75 -24.60 7.86
N ASN A 61 -15.68 -24.22 9.14
CA ASN A 61 -16.78 -24.40 10.09
C ASN A 61 -17.04 -23.11 10.89
N PHE A 62 -18.23 -22.97 11.46
CA PHE A 62 -18.62 -21.81 12.28
C PHE A 62 -17.82 -21.68 13.59
N GLY A 63 -17.25 -22.77 14.09
CA GLY A 63 -16.48 -22.79 15.33
C GLY A 63 -15.11 -22.11 15.24
N GLY A 64 -14.60 -21.94 14.01
CA GLY A 64 -13.27 -21.38 13.76
C GLY A 64 -12.15 -22.31 14.21
N VAL A 65 -10.94 -21.77 14.29
CA VAL A 65 -9.75 -22.48 14.78
C VAL A 65 -9.99 -22.96 16.22
N SER A 66 -9.87 -24.27 16.42
CA SER A 66 -9.90 -24.89 17.75
C SER A 66 -8.61 -24.54 18.51
N THR A 67 -8.75 -24.02 19.72
CA THR A 67 -7.62 -23.63 20.59
C THR A 67 -7.76 -24.33 21.93
N SER A 68 -6.64 -24.55 22.60
CA SER A 68 -6.60 -25.21 23.91
C SER A 68 -7.07 -24.31 25.05
N THR A 69 -7.07 -22.99 24.85
CA THR A 69 -7.49 -22.00 25.85
C THR A 69 -8.35 -20.89 25.26
N VAL A 70 -9.27 -20.37 26.08
CA VAL A 70 -10.09 -19.20 25.70
C VAL A 70 -9.21 -17.98 25.39
N ALA A 71 -8.14 -17.78 26.17
CA ALA A 71 -7.20 -16.67 25.96
C ALA A 71 -6.56 -16.71 24.56
N GLN A 72 -6.16 -17.89 24.09
CA GLN A 72 -5.61 -18.05 22.75
C GLN A 72 -6.68 -17.81 21.67
N LYS A 73 -7.93 -18.22 21.91
CA LYS A 73 -9.05 -17.92 20.99
C LYS A 73 -9.30 -16.41 20.86
N VAL A 74 -9.30 -15.70 21.99
CA VAL A 74 -9.44 -14.24 22.02
C VAL A 74 -8.28 -13.58 21.31
N TRP A 75 -7.04 -14.02 21.57
CA TRP A 75 -5.85 -13.51 20.90
C TRP A 75 -5.93 -13.63 19.37
N LEU A 76 -6.23 -14.81 18.84
CA LEU A 76 -6.36 -15.03 17.40
C LEU A 76 -7.50 -14.21 16.79
N SER A 77 -8.61 -14.05 17.52
CA SER A 77 -9.73 -13.21 17.09
C SER A 77 -9.33 -11.73 17.00
N SER A 78 -8.63 -11.23 18.02
CA SER A 78 -8.10 -9.86 18.04
C SER A 78 -7.06 -9.62 16.96
N GLN A 79 -6.19 -10.60 16.72
CA GLN A 79 -5.21 -10.56 15.63
C GLN A 79 -5.90 -10.45 14.26
N ALA A 80 -6.93 -11.27 14.01
CA ALA A 80 -7.70 -11.21 12.77
C ALA A 80 -8.36 -9.83 12.56
N ILE A 81 -8.87 -9.20 13.62
CA ILE A 81 -9.40 -7.82 13.56
C ILE A 81 -8.29 -6.83 13.20
N GLY A 82 -7.09 -6.99 13.78
CA GLY A 82 -5.92 -6.19 13.45
C GLY A 82 -5.49 -6.35 11.98
N ASP A 83 -5.48 -7.58 11.47
CA ASP A 83 -5.17 -7.89 10.07
C ASP A 83 -6.18 -7.23 9.12
N ILE A 84 -7.48 -7.28 9.46
CA ILE A 84 -8.53 -6.58 8.72
C ILE A 84 -8.30 -5.06 8.75
N ALA A 85 -8.02 -4.49 9.92
CA ALA A 85 -7.76 -3.05 10.06
C ALA A 85 -6.54 -2.62 9.22
N PHE A 86 -5.47 -3.42 9.22
CA PHE A 86 -4.29 -3.20 8.39
C PHE A 86 -4.64 -3.20 6.90
N ALA A 87 -5.46 -4.16 6.45
CA ALA A 87 -5.84 -4.32 5.05
C ALA A 87 -6.59 -3.10 4.46
N PHE A 88 -7.23 -2.29 5.31
CA PHE A 88 -7.90 -1.04 4.92
C PHE A 88 -7.09 0.24 5.23
N THR A 89 -5.80 0.12 5.54
CA THR A 89 -4.96 1.28 5.88
C THR A 89 -4.46 2.01 4.62
N TYR A 90 -5.28 2.92 4.10
CA TYR A 90 -4.90 3.82 2.97
C TYR A 90 -4.78 5.30 3.39
N ASN A 91 -5.18 5.63 4.62
CA ASN A 91 -5.18 7.00 5.15
C ASN A 91 -3.78 7.65 5.20
N ILE A 92 -2.71 6.86 5.29
CA ILE A 92 -1.32 7.32 5.30
C ILE A 92 -1.00 8.15 4.04
N ILE A 93 -1.46 7.69 2.87
CA ILE A 93 -1.17 8.31 1.57
C ILE A 93 -2.36 9.09 1.01
N LEU A 94 -3.53 8.98 1.63
CA LEU A 94 -4.77 9.58 1.17
C LEU A 94 -4.64 11.10 0.97
N LEU A 95 -4.04 11.79 1.94
CA LEU A 95 -3.87 13.25 1.87
C LEU A 95 -2.84 13.66 0.82
N ASP A 96 -1.75 12.92 0.69
CA ASP A 96 -0.72 13.16 -0.34
C ASP A 96 -1.31 12.98 -1.75
N ILE A 97 -2.13 11.96 -1.97
CA ILE A 97 -2.82 11.75 -3.25
C ILE A 97 -3.83 12.88 -3.47
N GLN A 98 -4.63 13.22 -2.45
CA GLN A 98 -5.64 14.26 -2.57
C GLN A 98 -5.05 15.62 -2.96
N ASP A 99 -3.90 15.98 -2.38
CA ASP A 99 -3.20 17.26 -2.64
C ASP A 99 -2.68 17.36 -4.10
N THR A 100 -2.47 16.22 -4.76
CA THR A 100 -2.04 16.19 -6.16
C THR A 100 -3.20 16.25 -7.17
N LEU A 101 -4.45 16.10 -6.71
CA LEU A 101 -5.60 16.15 -7.61
C LEU A 101 -5.84 17.57 -8.11
N LYS A 102 -6.08 17.69 -9.42
CA LYS A 102 -6.40 18.96 -10.04
C LYS A 102 -7.89 19.30 -9.88
N ALA A 103 -8.19 20.49 -9.38
CA ALA A 103 -9.53 21.09 -9.46
C ALA A 103 -9.79 21.77 -10.82
N PRO A 104 -11.06 21.88 -11.29
CA PRO A 104 -12.30 21.34 -10.71
C PRO A 104 -12.65 19.91 -11.18
N PRO A 105 -13.46 19.13 -10.42
CA PRO A 105 -14.15 19.48 -9.17
C PRO A 105 -13.22 19.47 -7.94
N PRO A 106 -13.67 19.96 -6.76
CA PRO A 106 -12.88 19.91 -5.53
C PRO A 106 -12.30 18.52 -5.26
N GLU A 107 -11.05 18.49 -4.82
CA GLU A 107 -10.21 17.30 -4.64
C GLU A 107 -10.88 16.31 -3.69
N ASN A 108 -11.54 16.82 -2.65
CA ASN A 108 -12.28 16.00 -1.68
C ASN A 108 -13.48 15.25 -2.30
N LYS A 109 -14.16 15.80 -3.32
CA LYS A 109 -15.26 15.12 -4.01
C LYS A 109 -14.72 13.99 -4.88
N THR A 110 -13.64 14.26 -5.61
CA THR A 110 -12.97 13.25 -6.44
C THR A 110 -12.40 12.13 -5.57
N MET A 111 -11.67 12.46 -4.50
CA MET A 111 -11.13 11.46 -3.59
C MET A 111 -12.20 10.68 -2.85
N LYS A 112 -13.32 11.31 -2.43
CA LYS A 112 -14.42 10.59 -1.79
C LYS A 112 -15.01 9.54 -2.73
N LYS A 113 -15.30 9.90 -3.98
CA LYS A 113 -15.81 8.96 -4.98
C LYS A 113 -14.82 7.83 -5.24
N ALA A 114 -13.55 8.17 -5.47
CA ALA A 114 -12.50 7.18 -5.70
C ALA A 114 -12.32 6.23 -4.51
N SER A 115 -12.28 6.76 -3.28
CA SER A 115 -12.12 5.98 -2.05
C SER A 115 -13.32 5.06 -1.82
N THR A 116 -14.56 5.55 -1.99
CA THR A 116 -15.76 4.70 -1.85
C THR A 116 -15.73 3.52 -2.81
N ILE A 117 -15.45 3.76 -4.09
CA ILE A 117 -15.36 2.68 -5.09
C ILE A 117 -14.23 1.71 -4.73
N SER A 118 -13.06 2.22 -4.38
CA SER A 118 -11.89 1.41 -4.00
C SER A 118 -12.19 0.52 -2.80
N ILE A 119 -12.80 1.06 -1.75
CA ILE A 119 -13.16 0.30 -0.54
C ILE A 119 -14.19 -0.79 -0.85
N LEU A 120 -15.20 -0.48 -1.67
CA LEU A 120 -16.22 -1.46 -2.06
C LEU A 120 -15.60 -2.64 -2.84
N ILE A 121 -14.79 -2.33 -3.85
CA ILE A 121 -14.12 -3.35 -4.67
C ILE A 121 -13.16 -4.19 -3.82
N THR A 122 -12.35 -3.54 -2.99
CA THR A 122 -11.38 -4.22 -2.12
C THR A 122 -12.08 -5.12 -1.10
N SER A 123 -13.14 -4.63 -0.45
CA SER A 123 -13.93 -5.41 0.50
C SER A 123 -14.56 -6.64 -0.15
N PHE A 124 -15.11 -6.47 -1.35
CA PHE A 124 -15.67 -7.58 -2.12
C PHE A 124 -14.60 -8.66 -2.37
N PHE A 125 -13.44 -8.28 -2.88
CA PHE A 125 -12.37 -9.23 -3.18
C PHE A 125 -11.75 -9.88 -1.93
N PHE A 126 -11.58 -9.15 -0.83
CA PHE A 126 -11.12 -9.72 0.44
C PHE A 126 -12.13 -10.69 1.04
N LEU A 127 -13.43 -10.39 0.98
CA LEU A 127 -14.47 -11.31 1.42
C LEU A 127 -14.50 -12.57 0.56
N LEU A 128 -14.38 -12.46 -0.77
CA LEU A 128 -14.31 -13.62 -1.66
C LEU A 128 -13.07 -14.48 -1.36
N CYS A 129 -11.89 -13.87 -1.31
CA CYS A 129 -10.65 -14.59 -1.05
C CYS A 129 -10.64 -15.24 0.35
N GLY A 130 -11.10 -14.52 1.37
CA GLY A 130 -11.20 -15.03 2.74
C GLY A 130 -12.22 -16.15 2.88
N SER A 131 -13.41 -16.00 2.29
CA SER A 131 -14.47 -17.00 2.37
C SER A 131 -14.13 -18.27 1.57
N PHE A 132 -13.68 -18.16 0.32
CA PHE A 132 -13.27 -19.32 -0.48
C PHE A 132 -12.00 -19.97 0.04
N GLY A 133 -11.03 -19.17 0.49
CA GLY A 133 -9.83 -19.69 1.17
C GLY A 133 -10.19 -20.48 2.42
N TYR A 134 -11.07 -19.95 3.28
CA TYR A 134 -11.53 -20.67 4.46
C TYR A 134 -12.40 -21.89 4.12
N ALA A 135 -13.23 -21.82 3.08
CA ALA A 135 -13.98 -22.98 2.60
C ALA A 135 -13.04 -24.09 2.08
N ALA A 136 -11.95 -23.73 1.38
CA ALA A 136 -11.02 -24.67 0.80
C ALA A 136 -10.03 -25.28 1.81
N PHE A 137 -9.55 -24.50 2.79
CA PHE A 137 -8.49 -24.91 3.73
C PHE A 137 -8.99 -25.11 5.18
N GLY A 138 -10.16 -24.59 5.51
CA GLY A 138 -10.73 -24.66 6.86
C GLY A 138 -9.80 -24.07 7.92
N ASN A 139 -9.72 -24.75 9.06
CA ASN A 139 -8.87 -24.35 10.19
C ASN A 139 -7.36 -24.44 9.91
N GLN A 140 -6.95 -25.02 8.77
CA GLN A 140 -5.55 -25.11 8.33
C GLN A 140 -5.19 -24.02 7.32
N ALA A 141 -6.06 -23.01 7.13
CA ALA A 141 -5.76 -21.89 6.25
C ALA A 141 -4.48 -21.16 6.71
N PRO A 142 -3.45 -21.06 5.85
CA PRO A 142 -2.22 -20.36 6.18
C PRO A 142 -2.46 -18.84 6.21
N GLY A 143 -1.65 -18.11 6.99
CA GLY A 143 -1.71 -16.64 7.05
C GLY A 143 -1.36 -15.95 5.73
N ASN A 144 -0.40 -16.51 5.00
CA ASN A 144 -0.19 -16.22 3.58
C ASN A 144 -0.68 -17.42 2.78
N LEU A 145 -1.79 -17.26 2.06
CA LEU A 145 -2.38 -18.30 1.21
C LEU A 145 -1.32 -18.98 0.35
N LEU A 146 -0.41 -18.21 -0.26
CA LEU A 146 0.63 -18.73 -1.16
C LEU A 146 1.71 -19.59 -0.48
N THR A 147 1.83 -19.53 0.85
CA THR A 147 2.82 -20.32 1.62
C THR A 147 2.29 -21.67 2.09
N GLY A 148 0.97 -21.81 2.28
CA GLY A 148 0.39 -23.11 2.65
C GLY A 148 0.27 -24.09 1.48
N PHE A 149 0.77 -23.71 0.30
CA PHE A 149 0.69 -24.47 -0.95
C PHE A 149 1.94 -25.32 -1.22
N GLY A 150 2.62 -25.80 -0.18
CA GLY A 150 3.84 -26.63 -0.31
C GLY A 150 3.68 -27.95 -1.08
N PHE A 151 2.47 -28.29 -1.54
CA PHE A 151 2.21 -29.46 -2.37
C PHE A 151 1.09 -29.16 -3.39
N TYR A 152 1.37 -29.43 -4.68
CA TYR A 152 0.46 -29.65 -5.82
C TYR A 152 0.44 -28.63 -6.99
N GLU A 153 0.46 -29.22 -8.18
CA GLU A 153 0.50 -28.65 -9.52
C GLU A 153 -0.69 -27.73 -9.87
N PRO A 154 -0.49 -26.71 -10.73
CA PRO A 154 0.76 -26.38 -11.42
C PRO A 154 1.61 -25.33 -10.69
N TYR A 155 2.90 -25.65 -10.50
CA TYR A 155 3.89 -24.77 -9.85
C TYR A 155 4.03 -23.39 -10.51
N TRP A 156 3.86 -23.33 -11.84
CA TRP A 156 3.98 -22.08 -12.59
C TRP A 156 2.97 -21.02 -12.13
N LEU A 157 1.76 -21.43 -11.70
CA LEU A 157 0.72 -20.50 -11.30
C LEU A 157 1.04 -19.85 -9.95
N VAL A 158 1.64 -20.62 -9.04
CA VAL A 158 2.12 -20.12 -7.74
C VAL A 158 3.32 -19.20 -7.93
N ASP A 159 4.27 -19.59 -8.79
CA ASP A 159 5.44 -18.76 -9.11
C ASP A 159 5.05 -17.44 -9.78
N PHE A 160 4.08 -17.50 -10.71
CA PHE A 160 3.52 -16.32 -11.35
C PHE A 160 2.80 -15.40 -10.34
N ALA A 161 1.96 -15.96 -9.47
CA ALA A 161 1.29 -15.19 -8.42
C ALA A 161 2.31 -14.52 -7.46
N ASN A 162 3.36 -15.24 -7.07
CA ASN A 162 4.45 -14.68 -6.28
C ASN A 162 5.19 -13.55 -7.02
N ALA A 163 5.45 -13.70 -8.33
CA ALA A 163 6.05 -12.65 -9.14
C ALA A 163 5.17 -11.39 -9.21
N CYS A 164 3.84 -11.54 -9.37
CA CYS A 164 2.90 -10.42 -9.34
C CYS A 164 2.88 -9.73 -7.97
N ILE A 165 2.93 -10.49 -6.87
CA ILE A 165 3.06 -9.91 -5.52
C ILE A 165 4.36 -9.13 -5.37
N VAL A 166 5.49 -9.67 -5.81
CA VAL A 166 6.78 -8.97 -5.76
C VAL A 166 6.69 -7.66 -6.52
N LEU A 167 6.16 -7.68 -7.74
CA LEU A 167 5.99 -6.49 -8.56
C LEU A 167 5.11 -5.44 -7.86
N HIS A 168 3.96 -5.87 -7.33
CA HIS A 168 3.03 -4.99 -6.59
C HIS A 168 3.71 -4.38 -5.34
N LEU A 169 4.36 -5.21 -4.53
CA LEU A 169 5.01 -4.77 -3.29
C LEU A 169 6.21 -3.86 -3.56
N VAL A 170 6.98 -4.08 -4.63
CA VAL A 170 8.06 -3.18 -5.04
C VAL A 170 7.49 -1.80 -5.38
N GLY A 171 6.40 -1.75 -6.16
CA GLY A 171 5.71 -0.49 -6.48
C GLY A 171 5.19 0.22 -5.23
N GLY A 172 4.51 -0.51 -4.35
CA GLY A 172 4.02 0.00 -3.07
C GLY A 172 5.16 0.52 -2.20
N TYR A 173 6.23 -0.26 -2.01
CA TYR A 173 7.40 0.11 -1.22
C TYR A 173 8.01 1.43 -1.71
N GLN A 174 8.14 1.62 -3.02
CA GLN A 174 8.65 2.87 -3.57
C GLN A 174 7.75 4.06 -3.20
N ILE A 175 6.43 3.94 -3.33
CA ILE A 175 5.48 5.01 -3.01
C ILE A 175 5.50 5.33 -1.51
N TYR A 176 5.44 4.32 -0.64
CA TYR A 176 5.43 4.52 0.82
C TYR A 176 6.76 5.09 1.36
N CYS A 177 7.88 4.80 0.71
CA CYS A 177 9.18 5.34 1.15
C CYS A 177 9.40 6.81 0.76
N GLN A 178 8.76 7.33 -0.30
CA GLN A 178 9.02 8.71 -0.76
C GLN A 178 8.72 9.78 0.31
N PRO A 179 7.54 9.79 0.97
CA PRO A 179 7.24 10.79 2.00
C PRO A 179 8.22 10.71 3.17
N LEU A 180 8.57 9.49 3.61
CA LEU A 180 9.52 9.27 4.69
C LEU A 180 10.91 9.83 4.34
N PHE A 181 11.40 9.52 3.14
CA PHE A 181 12.68 10.03 2.65
C PHE A 181 12.65 11.55 2.53
N ALA A 182 11.57 12.15 2.02
CA ALA A 182 11.44 13.59 1.90
C ALA A 182 11.53 14.30 3.27
N VAL A 183 10.85 13.76 4.29
CA VAL A 183 10.88 14.30 5.66
C VAL A 183 12.27 14.16 6.28
N ALA A 184 12.88 12.96 6.19
CA ALA A 184 14.21 12.71 6.73
C ALA A 184 15.29 13.59 6.07
N GLU A 185 15.27 13.66 4.74
CA GLU A 185 16.19 14.48 3.96
C GLU A 185 16.03 15.97 4.29
N ARG A 186 14.80 16.47 4.40
CA ARG A 186 14.52 17.86 4.79
C ARG A 186 15.04 18.18 6.19
N HIS A 187 14.81 17.26 7.15
CA HIS A 187 15.25 17.45 8.52
C HIS A 187 16.79 17.50 8.63
N ILE A 188 17.48 16.54 8.00
CA ILE A 188 18.94 16.44 8.04
C ILE A 188 19.59 17.61 7.30
N ARG A 189 19.01 18.03 6.16
CA ARG A 189 19.48 19.21 5.42
C ARG A 189 19.33 20.50 6.22
N LYS A 190 18.21 20.66 6.95
CA LYS A 190 18.00 21.83 7.83
C LYS A 190 18.99 21.85 8.99
N LYS A 191 19.34 20.69 9.55
CA LYS A 191 20.29 20.56 10.66
C LYS A 191 21.75 20.75 10.23
N HIS A 192 22.10 20.33 9.01
CA HIS A 192 23.45 20.41 8.47
C HIS A 192 23.50 21.13 7.11
N PRO A 193 23.22 22.46 7.09
CA PRO A 193 23.13 23.22 5.85
C PRO A 193 24.48 23.36 5.12
N ASN A 194 25.60 23.32 5.84
CA ASN A 194 26.94 23.53 5.27
C ASN A 194 27.68 22.23 4.94
N SER A 195 27.04 21.05 5.12
CA SER A 195 27.69 19.77 4.83
C SER A 195 27.67 19.46 3.34
N GLY A 196 28.86 19.33 2.74
CA GLY A 196 29.01 18.89 1.34
C GLY A 196 28.50 17.47 1.11
N PHE A 197 28.55 16.58 2.11
CA PHE A 197 28.00 15.23 2.02
C PHE A 197 26.47 15.22 1.84
N VAL A 198 25.78 16.17 2.48
CA VAL A 198 24.32 16.29 2.46
C VAL A 198 23.83 17.07 1.23
N ASN A 199 24.55 18.12 0.83
CA ASN A 199 24.07 19.07 -0.16
C ASN A 199 24.69 18.95 -1.55
N ASN A 200 25.87 18.32 -1.70
CA ASN A 200 26.48 18.19 -3.01
C ASN A 200 25.75 17.15 -3.87
N GLU A 201 25.53 17.51 -5.13
CA GLU A 201 25.06 16.60 -6.17
C GLU A 201 26.19 16.31 -7.14
N TYR A 202 26.49 15.04 -7.36
CA TYR A 202 27.49 14.57 -8.30
C TYR A 202 26.79 14.05 -9.55
N VAL A 203 27.30 14.41 -10.72
CA VAL A 203 26.73 13.97 -12.00
C VAL A 203 27.59 12.83 -12.54
N ILE A 204 27.04 11.63 -12.57
CA ILE A 204 27.68 10.46 -13.19
C ILE A 204 27.17 10.34 -14.63
N LYS A 205 28.10 10.31 -15.59
CA LYS A 205 27.82 10.00 -16.98
C LYS A 205 28.17 8.53 -17.22
N LEU A 206 27.17 7.67 -17.38
CA LEU A 206 27.37 6.30 -17.85
C LEU A 206 27.20 6.24 -19.38
N PRO A 207 27.96 5.38 -20.08
CA PRO A 207 28.00 5.31 -21.54
C PRO A 207 26.66 4.93 -22.22
N LEU A 208 25.69 4.40 -21.48
CA LEU A 208 24.38 3.92 -22.01
C LEU A 208 23.16 4.48 -21.27
N LEU A 209 23.34 5.36 -20.27
CA LEU A 209 22.26 5.85 -19.42
C LEU A 209 22.21 7.38 -19.39
N PRO A 210 21.04 7.98 -19.10
CA PRO A 210 20.93 9.42 -18.89
C PRO A 210 21.86 9.91 -17.77
N ARG A 211 22.22 11.19 -17.78
CA ARG A 211 23.05 11.81 -16.73
C ARG A 211 22.39 11.59 -15.36
N LEU A 212 23.01 10.79 -14.50
CA LEU A 212 22.50 10.49 -13.16
C LEU A 212 23.03 11.54 -12.18
N LYS A 213 22.11 12.31 -11.60
CA LYS A 213 22.42 13.18 -10.45
C LYS A 213 22.31 12.33 -9.18
N VAL A 214 23.44 12.08 -8.54
CA VAL A 214 23.50 11.31 -7.29
C VAL A 214 23.96 12.20 -6.15
N ASN A 215 23.31 12.04 -5.01
CA ASN A 215 23.69 12.67 -3.76
C ASN A 215 24.13 11.56 -2.80
N VAL A 216 25.33 11.68 -2.25
CA VAL A 216 25.96 10.60 -1.47
C VAL A 216 25.16 10.31 -0.21
N PHE A 217 24.69 11.34 0.49
CA PHE A 217 23.81 11.18 1.64
C PHE A 217 22.53 10.41 1.28
N ARG A 218 21.84 10.78 0.20
CA ARG A 218 20.61 10.08 -0.23
C ARG A 218 20.89 8.61 -0.56
N LEU A 219 22.01 8.32 -1.21
CA LEU A 219 22.39 6.94 -1.56
C LEU A 219 22.67 6.11 -0.30
N CYS A 220 23.51 6.62 0.62
CA CYS A 220 23.84 5.93 1.87
C CYS A 220 22.59 5.73 2.74
N PHE A 221 21.77 6.77 2.91
CA PHE A 221 20.58 6.72 3.73
C PHE A 221 19.55 5.71 3.22
N ARG A 222 19.26 5.73 1.91
CA ARG A 222 18.30 4.79 1.30
C ARG A 222 18.81 3.35 1.36
N THR A 223 20.09 3.13 1.12
CA THR A 223 20.71 1.79 1.20
C THR A 223 20.67 1.25 2.64
N ALA A 224 21.03 2.09 3.62
CA ALA A 224 20.96 1.72 5.03
C ALA A 224 19.52 1.43 5.46
N TYR A 225 18.55 2.24 5.02
CA TYR A 225 17.13 2.02 5.29
C TYR A 225 16.66 0.67 4.75
N VAL A 226 16.95 0.36 3.48
CA VAL A 226 16.60 -0.93 2.87
C VAL A 226 17.23 -2.08 3.65
N ALA A 227 18.55 -2.03 3.89
CA ALA A 227 19.27 -3.06 4.63
C ALA A 227 18.69 -3.28 6.04
N CYS A 228 18.36 -2.22 6.77
CA CYS A 228 17.71 -2.30 8.07
C CYS A 228 16.32 -2.95 7.98
N THR A 229 15.47 -2.52 7.03
CA THR A 229 14.13 -3.10 6.86
C THR A 229 14.19 -4.58 6.47
N THR A 230 15.14 -4.97 5.62
CA THR A 230 15.38 -6.38 5.27
C THR A 230 15.89 -7.18 6.47
N GLY A 231 16.83 -6.63 7.25
CA GLY A 231 17.30 -7.26 8.48
C GLY A 231 16.17 -7.50 9.48
N LEU A 232 15.30 -6.50 9.69
CA LEU A 232 14.12 -6.65 10.54
C LEU A 232 13.14 -7.71 10.00
N ALA A 233 12.94 -7.77 8.68
CA ALA A 233 12.08 -8.79 8.07
C ALA A 233 12.62 -10.22 8.27
N ILE A 234 13.94 -10.40 8.23
CA ILE A 234 14.59 -11.69 8.52
C ILE A 234 14.44 -12.07 10.00
N LEU A 235 14.56 -11.10 10.91
CA LEU A 235 14.47 -11.33 12.35
C LEU A 235 13.05 -11.65 12.83
N PHE A 236 12.03 -11.13 12.14
CA PHE A 236 10.62 -11.30 12.52
C PHE A 236 9.77 -11.88 11.37
N PRO A 237 9.89 -13.18 11.05
CA PRO A 237 9.15 -13.81 9.96
C PRO A 237 7.68 -14.14 10.35
N TYR A 238 7.06 -13.34 11.22
CA TYR A 238 5.70 -13.55 11.73
C TYR A 238 4.69 -12.66 11.00
N PHE A 239 4.23 -13.11 9.83
CA PHE A 239 3.40 -12.29 8.94
C PHE A 239 2.16 -11.71 9.63
N ASN A 240 1.23 -12.56 10.09
CA ASN A 240 -0.02 -12.10 10.69
C ASN A 240 0.17 -11.36 12.02
N GLN A 241 1.16 -11.73 12.83
CA GLN A 241 1.34 -11.08 14.14
C GLN A 241 1.84 -9.64 13.94
N VAL A 242 2.76 -9.46 12.99
CA VAL A 242 3.25 -8.13 12.61
C VAL A 242 2.13 -7.30 11.99
N LEU A 243 1.33 -7.87 11.08
CA LEU A 243 0.19 -7.18 10.49
C LEU A 243 -0.86 -6.77 11.53
N GLY A 244 -1.25 -7.68 12.43
CA GLY A 244 -2.23 -7.38 13.47
C GLY A 244 -1.79 -6.25 14.41
N VAL A 245 -0.52 -6.24 14.82
CA VAL A 245 0.05 -5.17 15.65
C VAL A 245 0.17 -3.85 14.88
N LEU A 246 0.71 -3.87 13.66
CA LEU A 246 0.82 -2.67 12.83
C LEU A 246 -0.56 -2.09 12.47
N GLY A 247 -1.55 -2.96 12.23
CA GLY A 247 -2.94 -2.59 12.02
C GLY A 247 -3.48 -1.81 13.20
N ALA A 248 -3.36 -2.35 14.41
CA ALA A 248 -3.81 -1.66 15.63
C ALA A 248 -3.07 -0.33 15.87
N LEU A 249 -1.74 -0.34 15.74
CA LEU A 249 -0.89 0.84 16.00
C LEU A 249 -1.06 1.95 14.97
N ASN A 250 -1.35 1.63 13.70
CA ASN A 250 -1.61 2.64 12.68
C ASN A 250 -3.06 3.12 12.72
N PHE A 251 -4.00 2.20 12.89
CA PHE A 251 -5.43 2.52 12.85
C PHE A 251 -5.83 3.48 13.97
N TRP A 252 -5.37 3.27 15.20
CA TRP A 252 -5.73 4.12 16.34
C TRP A 252 -5.36 5.61 16.14
N PRO A 253 -4.08 5.98 15.95
CA PRO A 253 -3.71 7.38 15.79
C PRO A 253 -4.25 7.98 14.49
N LEU A 254 -4.15 7.25 13.37
CA LEU A 254 -4.38 7.82 12.04
C LEU A 254 -5.84 7.81 11.60
N ALA A 255 -6.65 6.84 12.05
CA ALA A 255 -8.06 6.76 11.69
C ALA A 255 -8.98 7.37 12.75
N ILE A 256 -8.58 7.36 14.03
CA ILE A 256 -9.42 7.83 15.14
C ILE A 256 -8.87 9.13 15.73
N TYR A 257 -7.71 9.07 16.39
CA TYR A 257 -7.24 10.17 17.24
C TYR A 257 -7.02 11.48 16.47
N PHE A 258 -6.15 11.48 15.44
CA PHE A 258 -5.81 12.71 14.70
C PHE A 258 -7.01 13.29 13.95
N PRO A 259 -7.82 12.51 13.20
CA PRO A 259 -9.01 13.05 12.55
C PRO A 259 -10.00 13.70 13.52
N VAL A 260 -10.26 13.08 14.69
CA VAL A 260 -11.14 13.65 15.72
C VAL A 260 -10.57 14.94 16.29
N GLN A 261 -9.27 14.97 16.61
CA GLN A 261 -8.61 16.18 17.11
C GLN A 261 -8.65 17.33 16.09
N MET A 262 -8.41 17.03 14.81
CA MET A 262 -8.50 18.02 13.73
C MET A 262 -9.92 18.59 13.61
N TYR A 263 -10.94 17.74 13.69
CA TYR A 263 -12.35 18.15 13.65
C TYR A 263 -12.70 19.08 14.83
N LEU A 264 -12.32 18.69 16.06
CA LEU A 264 -12.55 19.50 17.25
C LEU A 264 -11.83 20.85 17.20
N ALA A 265 -10.57 20.87 16.74
CA ALA A 265 -9.81 22.10 16.57
C ALA A 265 -10.45 23.05 15.53
N GLN A 266 -10.90 22.50 14.40
CA GLN A 266 -11.59 23.29 13.36
C GLN A 266 -12.91 23.90 13.88
N ASN A 267 -13.70 23.14 14.63
CA ASN A 267 -14.96 23.64 15.20
C ASN A 267 -14.74 24.74 16.24
N LYS A 268 -13.68 24.64 17.05
CA LYS A 268 -13.30 25.73 17.98
C LYS A 268 -12.95 27.02 17.25
N LEU A 269 -12.19 26.93 16.15
CA LEU A 269 -11.85 28.09 15.31
C LEU A 269 -13.08 28.71 14.63
N LEU A 270 -14.05 27.90 14.23
CA LEU A 270 -15.32 28.37 13.69
C LEU A 270 -16.20 29.05 14.76
N SER A 271 -16.27 28.48 15.96
CA SER A 271 -17.00 29.05 17.09
C SER A 271 -16.38 30.36 17.61
N GLY A 272 -15.04 30.47 17.61
CA GLY A 272 -14.34 31.71 17.95
C GLY A 272 -14.63 32.84 16.96
N ARG A 273 -14.50 32.57 15.65
CA ARG A 273 -14.82 33.56 14.60
C ARG A 273 -16.27 34.04 14.60
N CYS A 274 -17.21 33.23 15.08
CA CYS A 274 -18.62 33.62 15.20
C CYS A 274 -18.93 34.43 16.47
N LYS A 275 -18.00 34.51 17.44
CA LYS A 275 -18.10 35.39 18.61
C LYS A 275 -17.45 36.76 18.40
N ASP A 276 -16.54 36.84 17.42
CA ASP A 276 -15.83 38.08 17.04
C ASP A 276 -16.52 38.85 15.89
N LEU A 277 -17.74 38.43 15.51
CA LEU A 277 -18.64 39.06 14.53
C LEU A 277 -19.92 39.51 15.24
#